data_AF-Q7T2M2-F1
#
_entry.id   AF-Q7T2M2-F1
#
_cell.length_a   1.000
_cell.length_b   1.000
_cell.length_c   1.000
_cell.angle_alpha   90.00
_cell.angle_beta   90.00
_cell.angle_gamma   90.00
#
_symmetry.space_group_name_H-M   'P 1'
#
loop_
_entity.id
_entity.type
_entity.pdbx_description
1 polymer ?
#
loop_
_entity_poly.entity_id
_entity_poly.type
_entity_poly.pdbx_seq_one_letter_code
_entity_poly.pdbx_strand_id
1 'polypeptide(L)'
;TMRDVTSVINQYKDLKPVIDTYVFNDGNNRELLSLTGTVPVNFKGTVYNIPICLWLLDTYPYNPPICFVKPTSAMMIKTGKHVDANGKIYLPYLHEWKHPESDLFGLIQVMIVV
;
A
#
# COMPACT_ATOMS: atom_id res chain seq x y z
N THR A 1 12.60 6.66 -4.79
CA THR A 1 11.49 7.43 -4.19
C THR A 1 10.68 8.24 -5.20
N MET A 2 11.07 9.46 -5.60
CA MET A 2 10.22 10.28 -6.49
C MET A 2 9.92 9.60 -7.85
N ARG A 3 10.91 8.91 -8.44
CA ARG A 3 10.70 8.17 -9.69
C ARG A 3 9.67 7.05 -9.52
N ASP A 4 9.80 6.24 -8.48
CA ASP A 4 8.90 5.11 -8.19
C ASP A 4 7.47 5.61 -7.95
N VAL A 5 7.33 6.68 -7.15
CA VAL A 5 6.05 7.34 -6.86
C VAL A 5 5.40 7.85 -8.15
N THR A 6 6.15 8.59 -8.98
CA THR A 6 5.64 9.11 -10.26
C THR A 6 5.24 8.00 -11.22
N SER A 7 6.02 6.91 -11.27
CA SER A 7 5.71 5.73 -12.10
C SER A 7 4.37 5.11 -11.70
N VAL A 8 4.17 4.90 -10.41
CA VAL A 8 2.93 4.34 -9.86
C VAL A 8 1.73 5.25 -10.12
N ILE A 9 1.83 6.54 -9.83
CA ILE A 9 0.72 7.49 -10.05
C ILE A 9 0.39 7.61 -11.54
N ASN A 10 1.38 7.45 -12.42
CA ASN A 10 1.16 7.46 -13.85
C ASN A 10 0.34 6.25 -14.33
N GLN A 11 0.55 5.08 -13.74
CA GLN A 11 -0.21 3.87 -14.04
C GLN A 11 -1.57 3.83 -13.34
N TYR A 12 -1.62 4.19 -12.06
CA TYR A 12 -2.79 4.11 -11.20
C TYR A 12 -3.27 5.51 -10.82
N LYS A 13 -4.09 6.10 -11.70
CA LYS A 13 -4.51 7.51 -11.60
C LYS A 13 -5.31 7.84 -10.33
N ASP A 14 -5.94 6.85 -9.72
CA ASP A 14 -6.70 7.03 -8.48
C ASP A 14 -5.80 7.06 -7.23
N LEU A 15 -4.55 6.60 -7.33
CA LEU A 15 -3.57 6.72 -6.26
C LEU A 15 -2.97 8.12 -6.26
N LYS A 16 -3.07 8.80 -5.12
CA LYS A 16 -2.55 10.17 -4.94
C LYS A 16 -1.49 10.21 -3.84
N PRO A 17 -0.41 10.98 -4.04
CA PRO A 17 0.55 11.26 -2.99
C PRO A 17 -0.06 12.23 -1.99
N VAL A 18 0.02 11.90 -0.70
CA VAL A 18 -0.49 12.71 0.41
C VAL A 18 0.54 12.72 1.53
N ILE A 19 0.90 13.90 2.02
CA ILE A 19 1.67 14.05 3.26
C ILE A 19 0.67 14.03 4.42
N ASP A 20 0.86 13.10 5.36
CA ASP A 20 -0.03 12.94 6.50
C ASP A 20 0.74 12.40 7.71
N THR A 21 0.16 12.50 8.90
CA THR A 21 0.80 12.08 10.15
C THR A 21 0.58 10.58 10.39
N TYR A 22 1.66 9.81 10.39
CA TYR A 22 1.65 8.40 10.78
C TYR A 22 1.98 8.25 12.26
N VAL A 23 1.16 7.50 13.00
CA VAL A 23 1.39 7.16 14.41
C VAL A 23 1.95 5.73 14.48
N PHE A 24 3.16 5.60 15.00
CA PHE A 24 3.85 4.33 15.21
C PHE A 24 3.32 3.62 16.46
N ASN A 25 3.59 2.32 16.56
CA ASN A 25 3.13 1.48 17.67
C ASN A 25 3.73 1.89 19.03
N ASP A 26 4.84 2.62 19.05
CA ASP A 26 5.46 3.19 20.25
C ASP A 26 4.79 4.50 20.71
N GLY A 27 3.77 4.97 19.99
CA GLY A 27 3.05 6.22 20.26
C GLY A 27 3.70 7.46 19.63
N ASN A 28 4.91 7.33 19.06
CA ASN A 28 5.51 8.44 18.33
C ASN A 28 4.76 8.68 17.01
N ASN A 29 4.78 9.92 16.54
CA ASN A 29 4.20 10.29 15.26
C ASN A 29 5.24 10.96 14.36
N ARG A 30 5.05 10.84 13.04
CA ARG A 30 5.86 11.52 12.03
C ARG A 30 5.01 11.88 10.83
N GLU A 31 5.36 12.99 10.18
CA GLU A 31 4.83 13.31 8.85
C GLU A 31 5.52 12.42 7.82
N LEU A 32 4.74 11.61 7.11
CA LEU A 32 5.24 10.70 6.09
C LEU A 32 4.48 10.90 4.78
N LEU A 33 5.14 10.56 3.67
CA LEU A 33 4.47 10.46 2.38
C LEU A 33 3.67 9.15 2.32
N SER A 34 2.40 9.24 1.98
CA SER A 34 1.56 8.10 1.65
C SER A 34 1.08 8.15 0.21
N LEU A 35 0.91 6.99 -0.41
CA LEU A 35 0.11 6.83 -1.61
C LEU A 35 -1.26 6.29 -1.21
N THR A 36 -2.29 7.09 -1.34
CA THR A 36 -3.66 6.75 -0.93
C THR A 36 -4.61 6.84 -2.12
N GLY A 37 -5.48 5.85 -2.27
CA GLY A 37 -6.46 5.79 -3.35
C GLY A 37 -6.95 4.36 -3.57
N THR A 38 -7.39 4.04 -4.78
CA THR A 38 -7.88 2.70 -5.12
C THR A 38 -7.04 2.01 -6.17
N VAL A 39 -6.95 0.68 -6.09
CA VAL A 39 -6.37 -0.17 -7.12
C VAL A 39 -7.43 -1.15 -7.67
N PRO A 40 -7.48 -1.38 -9.00
CA PRO A 40 -8.43 -2.30 -9.60
C PRO A 40 -7.98 -3.76 -9.38
N VAL A 41 -8.82 -4.55 -8.73
CA VAL A 41 -8.60 -5.98 -8.46
C VAL A 41 -9.70 -6.80 -9.12
N ASN A 42 -9.34 -7.74 -9.98
CA ASN A 42 -10.31 -8.63 -10.63
C ASN A 42 -10.61 -9.82 -9.72
N PHE A 43 -11.84 -9.91 -9.23
CA PHE A 43 -12.31 -11.02 -8.43
C PHE A 43 -13.52 -11.67 -9.11
N LYS A 44 -13.36 -12.94 -9.52
CA LYS A 44 -14.41 -13.73 -10.20
C LYS A 44 -15.03 -13.04 -11.42
N GLY A 45 -14.21 -12.35 -12.22
CA GLY A 45 -14.64 -11.67 -13.44
C GLY A 45 -15.23 -10.27 -13.23
N THR A 46 -15.32 -9.81 -11.98
CA THR A 46 -15.73 -8.44 -11.66
C THR A 46 -14.52 -7.66 -11.12
N VAL A 47 -14.29 -6.46 -11.66
CA VAL A 47 -13.23 -5.57 -11.18
C VAL A 47 -13.75 -4.74 -10.00
N TYR A 48 -13.07 -4.83 -8.87
CA TYR A 48 -13.33 -4.06 -7.66
C TYR A 48 -12.22 -3.04 -7.44
N ASN A 49 -12.59 -1.80 -7.14
CA ASN A 49 -11.63 -0.76 -6.78
C ASN A 49 -11.35 -0.83 -5.28
N ILE A 50 -10.25 -1.48 -4.91
CA ILE A 50 -9.91 -1.72 -3.51
C ILE A 50 -9.13 -0.50 -2.98
N PRO A 51 -9.63 0.17 -1.93
CA PRO A 51 -8.95 1.30 -1.34
C PRO A 51 -7.73 0.86 -0.53
N ILE A 52 -6.57 1.42 -0.85
CA ILE A 52 -5.28 1.14 -0.20
C ILE A 52 -4.58 2.42 0.24
N CYS A 53 -3.65 2.26 1.18
CA CYS A 53 -2.76 3.30 1.66
C CYS A 53 -1.36 2.71 1.87
N LEU A 54 -0.37 3.26 1.16
CA LEU A 54 1.02 2.82 1.20
C LEU A 54 1.86 3.94 1.82
N TRP A 55 2.26 3.78 3.07
CA TRP A 55 3.12 4.72 3.78
C TRP A 55 4.58 4.47 3.46
N LEU A 56 5.29 5.50 3.01
CA LEU A 56 6.72 5.44 2.74
C LEU A 56 7.47 5.95 3.97
N LEU A 57 8.31 5.10 4.54
CA LEU A 57 9.21 5.49 5.63
C LEU A 57 10.32 6.39 5.12
N ASP A 58 10.93 7.19 6.02
CA ASP A 58 12.09 8.04 5.71
C ASP A 58 13.26 7.27 5.08
N THR A 59 13.34 5.97 5.38
CA THR A 59 14.36 5.04 4.89
C THR A 59 14.02 4.37 3.55
N TYR A 60 12.86 4.66 2.95
CA TYR A 60 12.51 4.15 1.62
C TYR A 60 13.51 4.66 0.56
N PRO A 61 13.99 3.83 -0.38
CA PRO A 61 13.49 2.49 -0.74
C PRO A 61 14.17 1.31 -0.03
N TYR A 62 15.06 1.53 0.94
CA TYR A 62 15.79 0.44 1.59
C TYR A 62 14.92 -0.36 2.57
N ASN A 63 13.87 0.26 3.11
CA ASN A 63 12.82 -0.43 3.86
C ASN A 63 11.50 -0.43 3.07
N PRO A 64 10.68 -1.49 3.21
CA PRO A 64 9.39 -1.58 2.54
C PRO A 64 8.41 -0.50 3.05
N PRO A 65 7.41 -0.16 2.23
CA PRO A 65 6.30 0.66 2.70
C PRO A 65 5.42 -0.08 3.71
N ILE A 66 4.76 0.66 4.60
CA ILE A 66 3.72 0.12 5.47
C ILE A 66 2.37 0.22 4.75
N CYS A 67 1.71 -0.91 4.55
CA CYS A 67 0.58 -1.01 3.64
C CYS A 67 -0.71 -1.33 4.41
N PHE A 68 -1.81 -0.66 4.03
CA PHE A 68 -3.14 -0.88 4.61
C PHE A 68 -4.21 -0.92 3.53
N VAL A 69 -5.26 -1.72 3.74
CA VAL A 69 -6.57 -1.52 3.12
C VAL A 69 -7.35 -0.48 3.92
N LYS A 70 -8.01 0.46 3.23
CA LYS A 70 -8.81 1.53 3.86
C LYS A 70 -10.29 1.39 3.46
N PRO A 71 -11.07 0.48 4.10
CA PRO A 71 -12.47 0.27 3.73
C PRO A 71 -13.27 1.57 3.81
N THR A 72 -14.24 1.74 2.90
CA THR A 72 -15.27 2.77 3.06
C THR A 72 -16.29 2.33 4.12
N SER A 73 -17.19 3.22 4.54
CA SER A 73 -18.24 2.89 5.53
C SER A 73 -19.16 1.74 5.12
N ALA A 74 -19.21 1.39 3.84
CA ALA A 74 -20.00 0.28 3.30
C ALA A 74 -19.17 -1.02 3.12
N MET A 75 -17.87 -1.00 3.42
CA MET A 75 -16.97 -2.13 3.25
C MET A 75 -16.58 -2.70 4.61
N MET A 76 -16.25 -3.99 4.62
CA MET A 76 -15.71 -4.69 5.79
C MET A 76 -14.37 -5.31 5.44
N ILE A 77 -13.40 -5.22 6.36
CA ILE A 77 -12.11 -5.89 6.18
C ILE A 77 -12.33 -7.38 6.32
N LYS A 78 -12.01 -8.12 5.26
CA LYS A 78 -11.93 -9.56 5.30
C LYS A 78 -10.55 -9.98 5.76
N THR A 79 -10.43 -10.38 7.03
CA THR A 79 -9.18 -10.88 7.58
C THR A 79 -8.76 -12.19 6.89
N GLY A 80 -7.46 -12.41 6.81
CA GLY A 80 -6.92 -13.61 6.18
C GLY A 80 -5.40 -13.68 6.29
N LYS A 81 -4.80 -14.51 5.43
CA LYS A 81 -3.34 -14.75 5.42
C LYS A 81 -2.53 -13.46 5.22
N HIS A 82 -3.06 -12.51 4.46
CA HIS A 82 -2.35 -11.31 4.03
C HIS A 82 -2.87 -10.01 4.62
N VAL A 83 -3.98 -10.04 5.37
CA VAL A 83 -4.62 -8.83 5.91
C VAL A 83 -5.11 -9.10 7.33
N ASP A 84 -4.70 -8.27 8.29
CA ASP A 84 -5.18 -8.35 9.68
C ASP A 84 -6.48 -7.56 9.90
N ALA A 85 -7.01 -7.61 11.13
CA ALA A 85 -8.27 -6.94 11.50
C ALA A 85 -8.21 -5.40 11.41
N ASN A 86 -7.02 -4.82 11.46
CA ASN A 86 -6.80 -3.37 11.30
C ASN A 86 -6.61 -2.99 9.83
N GLY A 87 -6.65 -3.97 8.92
CA GLY A 87 -6.45 -3.77 7.49
C GLY A 87 -4.98 -3.68 7.10
N LYS A 88 -4.03 -3.96 8.00
CA LYS A 88 -2.61 -3.96 7.65
C LYS A 88 -2.30 -5.15 6.76
N ILE A 89 -1.55 -4.89 5.69
CA ILE A 89 -1.22 -5.86 4.65
C ILE A 89 0.14 -6.48 4.95
N TYR A 90 0.22 -7.82 4.85
CA TYR A 90 1.41 -8.64 5.03
C TYR A 90 1.60 -9.53 3.80
N LEU A 91 2.67 -9.28 3.05
CA LEU A 91 2.99 -10.02 1.82
C LEU A 91 4.41 -10.56 1.90
N PRO A 92 4.68 -11.75 1.31
CA PRO A 92 6.06 -12.23 1.15
C PRO A 92 6.95 -11.18 0.46
N TYR A 93 6.40 -10.47 -0.54
CA TYR A 93 7.11 -9.38 -1.23
C TYR A 93 7.53 -8.22 -0.30
N LEU A 94 6.75 -7.92 0.75
CA LEU A 94 7.13 -6.93 1.76
C LEU A 94 8.20 -7.49 2.72
N HIS A 95 8.14 -8.79 3.02
CA HIS A 95 9.11 -9.44 3.90
C HIS A 95 10.49 -9.61 3.26
N GLU A 96 10.51 -9.92 1.96
CA GLU A 96 11.73 -10.10 1.15
C GLU A 96 12.15 -8.80 0.45
N TRP A 97 11.57 -7.66 0.84
CA TRP A 97 11.82 -6.38 0.21
C TRP A 97 13.30 -6.03 0.20
N LYS A 98 13.85 -5.81 -0.99
CA LYS A 98 15.25 -5.48 -1.18
C LYS A 98 15.40 -4.51 -2.34
N HIS A 99 15.98 -3.35 -2.09
CA HIS A 99 16.31 -2.41 -3.15
C HIS A 99 17.62 -2.81 -3.84
N PRO A 100 17.71 -2.79 -5.20
CA PRO A 100 16.72 -2.30 -6.17
C PRO A 100 15.78 -3.37 -6.75
N GLU A 101 15.81 -4.61 -6.26
CA GLU A 101 14.97 -5.69 -6.80
C GLU A 101 13.47 -5.52 -6.51
N SER A 102 13.12 -4.78 -5.46
CA SER A 102 11.76 -4.48 -5.02
C SER A 102 11.40 -3.01 -5.21
N ASP A 103 10.19 -2.76 -5.71
CA ASP A 103 9.64 -1.41 -5.90
C ASP A 103 8.12 -1.35 -5.65
N LEU A 104 7.57 -0.14 -5.63
CA LEU A 104 6.15 0.09 -5.39
C LEU A 104 5.24 -0.47 -6.49
N PHE A 105 5.73 -0.51 -7.73
CA PHE A 105 4.94 -1.01 -8.85
C PHE A 105 4.76 -2.52 -8.73
N GLY A 106 5.86 -3.26 -8.50
CA GLY A 106 5.86 -4.68 -8.24
C GLY A 106 5.00 -5.05 -7.03
N LEU A 107 5.08 -4.26 -5.96
CA LEU A 107 4.23 -4.44 -4.79
C LEU A 107 2.74 -4.36 -5.14
N ILE A 108 2.30 -3.36 -5.91
CA ILE A 108 0.90 -3.21 -6.30
C ILE A 108 0.46 -4.35 -7.22
N GLN A 109 1.33 -4.80 -8.14
CA GLN A 109 1.05 -5.96 -8.98
C GLN A 109 0.81 -7.23 -8.13
N VAL A 110 1.67 -7.46 -7.12
CA VAL A 110 1.47 -8.57 -6.18
C VAL A 110 0.15 -8.42 -5.43
N MET A 111 -0.19 -7.22 -4.94
CA MET A 111 -1.46 -6.95 -4.24
C MET A 111 -2.70 -7.23 -5.10
N ILE A 112 -2.64 -7.02 -6.41
CA ILE A 112 -3.77 -7.24 -7.33
C ILE A 112 -4.00 -8.74 -7.58
N VAL A 113 -2.96 -9.56 -7.46
CA VAL A 113 -3.01 -10.99 -7.78
C VAL A 113 -3.42 -11.86 -6.60
N VAL A 114 -3.11 -11.45 -5.36
CA VAL A 114 -3.39 -12.21 -4.13
C VAL A 114 -4.76 -11.90 -3.52
#